data_AF-A0A7S3PR56-F1
#
_entry.id   AF-A0A7S3PR56-F1
#
_cell.length_a   1.000
_cell.length_b   1.000
_cell.length_c   1.000
_cell.angle_alpha   90.00
_cell.angle_beta   90.00
_cell.angle_gamma   90.00
#
_symmetry.space_group_name_H-M   'P 1'
#
loop_
_entity.id
_entity.type
_entity.pdbx_description
1 polymer ?
#
loop_
_entity_poly.entity_id
_entity_poly.type
_entity_poly.pdbx_seq_one_letter_code
_entity_poly.pdbx_strand_id
1 'polypeptide(L)'
;EDLNTLPFKAKAQTASVVGTGAAPEGIDQNPIYYTLLSDINWRVKPFASLKQFVRNWTHERYGKELPKAIQAWSLLVDTVYSSKSNAALIKRVGEFAAEKDFDGIVALPMRTNKKYIQPWYDLSRVKQAWALLRDAAVNYQNKDITGIPQTLNYDLVNVGREVLSKLSNRVYLSMTNTSRTANQVYSDGTKLVELSRDTDELLCTEKSFFSIYNIPESKATCSWKQNSF
;
A
#
# COMPACT_ATOMS: atom_id res chain seq x y z
N GLU A 1 -4.19 1.89 16.84
CA GLU A 1 -4.62 0.89 17.85
C GLU A 1 -4.62 -0.50 17.22
N ASP A 2 -4.58 -1.56 18.02
CA ASP A 2 -4.44 -2.95 17.53
C ASP A 2 -5.81 -3.62 17.30
N LEU A 3 -6.20 -3.74 16.03
CA LEU A 3 -7.44 -4.38 15.57
C LEU A 3 -7.64 -5.78 16.17
N ASN A 4 -6.56 -6.54 16.35
CA ASN A 4 -6.62 -7.92 16.83
C ASN A 4 -7.12 -8.02 18.27
N THR A 5 -6.85 -7.00 19.10
CA THR A 5 -7.15 -7.06 20.54
C THR A 5 -8.23 -6.08 20.99
N LEU A 6 -8.49 -5.02 20.23
CA LEU A 6 -9.39 -3.95 20.62
C LEU A 6 -10.84 -4.41 20.89
N PRO A 7 -11.50 -5.19 19.99
CA PRO A 7 -12.86 -5.66 20.23
C PRO A 7 -13.04 -6.46 21.52
N PHE A 8 -12.07 -7.33 21.81
CA PHE A 8 -12.10 -8.18 23.01
C PHE A 8 -11.92 -7.36 24.29
N LYS A 9 -11.04 -6.35 24.26
CA LYS A 9 -10.86 -5.43 25.38
C LYS A 9 -12.11 -4.58 25.63
N ALA A 10 -12.73 -4.05 24.57
CA ALA A 10 -13.96 -3.28 24.68
C ALA A 10 -15.10 -4.10 25.29
N LYS A 11 -15.31 -5.34 24.80
CA LYS A 11 -16.31 -6.26 25.35
C LYS A 11 -16.05 -6.65 26.81
N ALA A 12 -14.79 -6.73 27.23
CA ALA A 12 -14.44 -7.03 28.62
C ALA A 12 -14.73 -5.86 29.58
N GLN A 13 -14.83 -4.63 29.07
CA GLN A 13 -15.09 -3.45 29.89
C GLN A 13 -16.58 -3.18 30.13
N THR A 14 -17.46 -3.65 29.24
CA THR A 14 -18.90 -3.42 29.37
C THR A 14 -19.72 -4.45 28.59
N ALA A 15 -20.88 -4.82 29.15
CA ALA A 15 -21.85 -5.69 28.49
C ALA A 15 -22.63 -4.99 27.35
N SER A 16 -22.54 -3.66 27.23
CA SER A 16 -23.25 -2.88 26.20
C SER A 16 -22.64 -2.99 24.80
N VAL A 17 -21.44 -3.57 24.66
CA VAL A 17 -20.84 -3.84 23.33
C VAL A 17 -21.53 -5.05 22.71
N VAL A 18 -22.42 -4.79 21.76
CA VAL A 18 -23.21 -5.83 21.07
C VAL A 18 -22.65 -6.25 19.70
N GLY A 19 -21.62 -5.56 19.20
CA GLY A 19 -21.03 -5.88 17.91
C GLY A 19 -19.84 -5.02 17.53
N THR A 20 -19.31 -5.33 16.35
CA THR A 20 -18.16 -4.70 15.69
C THR A 20 -18.48 -4.50 14.22
N GLY A 21 -17.88 -3.49 13.59
CA GLY A 21 -18.13 -3.18 12.18
C GLY A 21 -17.04 -2.33 11.57
N ALA A 22 -17.15 -2.12 10.25
CA ALA A 22 -16.31 -1.20 9.49
C ALA A 22 -17.18 -0.06 8.96
N ALA A 23 -16.71 1.18 9.11
CA ALA A 23 -17.33 2.35 8.49
C ALA A 23 -16.29 3.17 7.72
N PRO A 24 -15.64 2.58 6.69
CA PRO A 24 -14.67 3.31 5.88
C PRO A 24 -15.39 4.30 4.95
N GLU A 25 -14.78 5.46 4.71
CA GLU A 25 -15.25 6.41 3.69
C GLU A 25 -15.18 5.81 2.27
N GLY A 26 -14.24 4.88 2.05
CA GLY A 26 -14.07 4.15 0.79
C GLY A 26 -13.63 2.70 1.02
N ILE A 27 -14.27 1.80 0.28
CA ILE A 27 -13.90 0.39 0.11
C ILE A 27 -12.99 0.27 -1.14
N ASP A 28 -12.33 -0.85 -1.41
CA ASP A 28 -11.32 -1.04 -2.50
C ASP A 28 -9.85 -0.71 -2.16
N GLN A 29 -9.51 -0.68 -0.86
CA GLN A 29 -8.12 -0.58 -0.39
C GLN A 29 -7.81 -1.62 0.69
N ASN A 30 -6.54 -1.98 0.85
CA ASN A 30 -6.01 -2.78 1.96
C ASN A 30 -6.83 -4.04 2.34
N PRO A 31 -6.96 -5.04 1.44
CA PRO A 31 -7.84 -6.19 1.65
C PRO A 31 -7.53 -6.99 2.93
N ILE A 32 -6.25 -7.11 3.33
CA ILE A 32 -5.86 -7.83 4.55
C ILE A 32 -6.46 -7.23 5.82
N TYR A 33 -6.67 -5.90 5.85
CA TYR A 33 -7.30 -5.19 6.96
C TYR A 33 -8.77 -5.63 7.10
N TYR A 34 -9.51 -5.64 5.99
CA TYR A 34 -10.91 -6.02 5.99
C TYR A 34 -11.10 -7.51 6.27
N THR A 35 -10.21 -8.37 5.79
CA THR A 35 -10.22 -9.78 6.16
C THR A 35 -10.00 -9.96 7.67
N LEU A 36 -8.97 -9.32 8.24
CA LEU A 36 -8.72 -9.41 9.69
C LEU A 36 -9.91 -8.92 10.50
N LEU A 37 -10.48 -7.76 10.14
CA LEU A 37 -11.63 -7.18 10.82
C LEU A 37 -12.86 -8.10 10.77
N SER A 38 -13.11 -8.72 9.61
CA SER A 38 -14.24 -9.63 9.42
C SER A 38 -14.05 -10.94 10.17
N ASP A 39 -12.85 -11.52 10.13
CA ASP A 39 -12.54 -12.80 10.77
C ASP A 39 -12.60 -12.71 12.30
N ILE A 40 -12.18 -11.58 12.87
CA ILE A 40 -12.22 -11.37 14.34
C ILE A 40 -13.64 -11.51 14.89
N ASN A 41 -14.67 -11.13 14.12
CA ASN A 41 -16.06 -11.19 14.56
C ASN A 41 -16.54 -12.62 14.84
N TRP A 42 -15.88 -13.62 14.25
CA TRP A 42 -16.20 -15.04 14.42
C TRP A 42 -15.35 -15.74 15.48
N ARG A 43 -14.57 -14.99 16.27
CA ARG A 43 -13.63 -15.55 17.24
C ARG A 43 -14.02 -15.20 18.67
N VAL A 44 -13.74 -16.13 19.58
CA VAL A 44 -13.87 -15.92 21.04
C VAL A 44 -12.63 -15.29 21.68
N LYS A 45 -11.48 -15.34 20.98
CA LYS A 45 -10.20 -14.78 21.43
C LYS A 45 -9.45 -14.16 20.23
N PRO A 46 -8.55 -13.19 20.47
CA PRO A 46 -7.64 -12.66 19.45
C PRO A 46 -6.90 -13.77 18.68
N PHE A 47 -6.39 -13.44 17.50
CA PHE A 47 -5.39 -14.28 16.84
C PHE A 47 -4.16 -14.39 17.74
N ALA A 48 -3.78 -15.62 18.09
CA ALA A 48 -2.58 -15.90 18.90
C ALA A 48 -1.29 -15.55 18.14
N SER A 49 -1.31 -15.67 16.80
CA SER A 49 -0.19 -15.35 15.93
C SER A 49 -0.69 -14.65 14.67
N LEU A 50 -0.40 -13.36 14.55
CA LEU A 50 -0.64 -12.61 13.31
C LEU A 50 0.22 -13.13 12.16
N LYS A 51 1.39 -13.73 12.46
CA LYS A 51 2.22 -14.41 11.44
C LYS A 51 1.49 -15.59 10.81
N GLN A 52 0.80 -16.39 11.62
CA GLN A 52 0.01 -17.51 11.10
C GLN A 52 -1.20 -17.03 10.30
N PHE A 53 -1.88 -15.98 10.79
CA PHE A 53 -2.95 -15.33 10.04
C PHE A 53 -2.47 -14.87 8.65
N VAL A 54 -1.35 -14.15 8.60
CA VAL A 54 -0.75 -13.70 7.33
C VAL A 54 -0.45 -14.87 6.41
N ARG A 55 0.19 -15.94 6.92
CA ARG A 55 0.49 -17.13 6.12
C ARG A 55 -0.77 -17.74 5.51
N ASN A 56 -1.82 -17.94 6.31
CA ASN A 56 -3.08 -18.53 5.85
C ASN A 56 -3.78 -17.62 4.83
N TRP A 57 -3.90 -16.34 5.15
CA TRP A 57 -4.50 -15.34 4.28
C TRP A 57 -3.79 -15.25 2.93
N THR A 58 -2.44 -15.26 2.92
CA THR A 58 -1.65 -15.25 1.69
C THR A 58 -1.90 -16.50 0.84
N HIS A 59 -1.99 -17.68 1.47
CA HIS A 59 -2.32 -18.92 0.78
C HIS A 59 -3.71 -18.88 0.16
N GLU A 60 -4.73 -18.52 0.95
CA GLU A 60 -6.12 -18.42 0.52
C GLU A 60 -6.29 -17.40 -0.61
N ARG A 61 -5.65 -16.23 -0.49
CA ARG A 61 -5.74 -15.16 -1.47
C ARG A 61 -5.12 -15.51 -2.82
N TYR A 62 -4.05 -16.29 -2.84
CA TYR A 62 -3.34 -16.66 -4.08
C TYR A 62 -3.64 -18.08 -4.56
N GLY A 63 -4.47 -18.83 -3.82
CA GLY A 63 -4.88 -20.20 -4.14
C GLY A 63 -3.78 -21.26 -4.00
N LYS A 64 -2.57 -20.90 -3.54
CA LYS A 64 -1.46 -21.83 -3.31
C LYS A 64 -0.42 -21.23 -2.36
N GLU A 65 0.44 -22.08 -1.81
CA GLU A 65 1.52 -21.64 -0.91
C GLU A 65 2.67 -21.02 -1.71
N LEU A 66 2.90 -19.72 -1.51
CA LEU A 66 3.98 -18.97 -2.13
C LEU A 66 4.93 -18.43 -1.05
N PRO A 67 6.04 -19.12 -0.73
CA PRO A 67 6.93 -18.72 0.36
C PRO A 67 7.43 -17.27 0.25
N LYS A 68 7.74 -16.81 -0.97
CA LYS A 68 8.16 -15.44 -1.23
C LYS A 68 7.05 -14.42 -0.94
N ALA A 69 5.81 -14.74 -1.29
CA ALA A 69 4.68 -13.86 -1.03
C ALA A 69 4.34 -13.81 0.47
N ILE A 70 4.43 -14.94 1.17
CA ILE A 70 4.26 -15.00 2.65
C ILE A 70 5.33 -14.14 3.34
N GLN A 71 6.58 -14.21 2.87
CA GLN A 71 7.67 -13.38 3.37
C GLN A 71 7.39 -11.89 3.11
N ALA A 72 6.92 -11.54 1.91
CA ALA A 72 6.56 -10.16 1.57
C ALA A 72 5.47 -9.62 2.48
N TRP A 73 4.36 -10.36 2.67
CA TRP A 73 3.27 -9.93 3.53
C TRP A 73 3.66 -9.85 5.01
N SER A 74 4.55 -10.72 5.47
CA SER A 74 5.13 -10.59 6.82
C SER A 74 5.89 -9.28 6.97
N LEU A 75 6.69 -8.88 5.97
CA LEU A 75 7.38 -7.58 5.98
C LEU A 75 6.38 -6.41 5.96
N LEU A 76 5.31 -6.47 5.16
CA LEU A 76 4.29 -5.43 5.09
C LEU A 76 3.54 -5.29 6.44
N VAL A 77 3.22 -6.40 7.09
CA VAL A 77 2.59 -6.41 8.42
C VAL A 77 3.49 -5.81 9.49
N ASP A 78 4.79 -6.08 9.43
CA ASP A 78 5.78 -5.50 10.34
C ASP A 78 6.10 -4.02 10.05
N THR A 79 5.66 -3.49 8.89
CA THR A 79 5.99 -2.13 8.43
C THR A 79 4.75 -1.27 8.27
N VAL A 80 4.19 -1.17 7.05
CA VAL A 80 3.09 -0.27 6.70
C VAL A 80 1.84 -0.53 7.53
N TYR A 81 1.54 -1.80 7.85
CA TYR A 81 0.40 -2.16 8.70
C TYR A 81 0.72 -2.21 10.21
N SER A 82 1.93 -1.81 10.63
CA SER A 82 2.31 -1.86 12.04
C SER A 82 1.54 -0.83 12.87
N SER A 83 0.62 -1.33 13.70
CA SER A 83 -0.23 -0.50 14.56
C SER A 83 0.56 0.27 15.62
N LYS A 84 1.72 -0.25 16.07
CA LYS A 84 2.56 0.39 17.10
C LYS A 84 3.24 1.65 16.57
N SER A 85 3.94 1.52 15.44
CA SER A 85 4.68 2.63 14.84
C SER A 85 3.72 3.70 14.30
N ASN A 86 2.61 3.27 13.70
CA ASN A 86 1.59 4.19 13.19
C ASN A 86 0.87 4.95 14.32
N ALA A 87 0.48 4.26 15.41
CA ALA A 87 -0.17 4.93 16.54
C ALA A 87 0.74 5.97 17.23
N ALA A 88 2.04 5.69 17.32
CA ALA A 88 3.01 6.66 17.84
C ALA A 88 3.09 7.90 16.96
N LEU A 89 3.04 7.74 15.63
CA LEU A 89 3.02 8.86 14.70
C LEU A 89 1.73 9.68 14.84
N ILE A 90 0.56 9.04 14.79
CA ILE A 90 -0.75 9.70 14.93
C ILE A 90 -0.81 10.50 16.23
N LYS A 91 -0.38 9.91 17.36
CA LYS A 91 -0.33 10.60 18.65
C LYS A 91 0.59 11.83 18.64
N ARG A 92 1.70 11.78 17.91
CA ARG A 92 2.65 12.89 17.78
C ARG A 92 2.11 14.03 16.92
N VAL A 93 1.40 13.70 15.83
CA VAL A 93 0.96 14.71 14.84
C VAL A 93 -0.47 15.18 15.06
N GLY A 94 -1.25 14.53 15.93
CA GLY A 94 -2.58 14.97 16.35
C GLY A 94 -3.71 14.74 15.34
N GLU A 95 -3.41 14.20 14.17
CA GLU A 95 -4.35 13.89 13.10
C GLU A 95 -4.05 12.48 12.55
N PHE A 96 -4.99 11.86 11.83
CA PHE A 96 -4.63 10.76 10.93
C PHE A 96 -3.58 11.32 9.99
N ALA A 97 -2.32 10.96 10.26
CA ALA A 97 -1.17 11.57 9.64
C ALA A 97 -1.40 11.57 8.14
N ALA A 98 -1.57 12.76 7.58
CA ALA A 98 -1.83 12.95 6.18
C ALA A 98 -0.52 12.74 5.41
N GLU A 99 0.04 11.54 5.51
CA GLU A 99 1.20 11.09 4.76
C GLU A 99 0.94 11.28 3.26
N LYS A 100 -0.33 11.13 2.85
CA LYS A 100 -0.81 11.39 1.51
C LYS A 100 -1.04 12.87 1.17
N ASP A 101 -0.93 13.80 2.11
CA ASP A 101 -0.92 15.26 1.79
C ASP A 101 0.43 15.68 1.18
N PHE A 102 1.43 14.81 1.19
CA PHE A 102 2.80 15.10 0.74
C PHE A 102 3.28 14.21 -0.41
N ASP A 103 2.36 13.53 -1.08
CA ASP A 103 2.69 12.59 -2.14
C ASP A 103 3.04 13.33 -3.44
N GLY A 104 4.31 13.27 -3.86
CA GLY A 104 4.82 14.02 -5.00
C GLY A 104 4.16 13.66 -6.34
N ILE A 105 3.46 12.52 -6.42
CA ILE A 105 2.77 12.04 -7.63
C ILE A 105 1.25 12.09 -7.50
N VAL A 106 0.70 11.69 -6.34
CA VAL A 106 -0.77 11.55 -6.16
C VAL A 106 -1.40 12.58 -5.23
N ALA A 107 -0.63 13.39 -4.52
CA ALA A 107 -1.16 14.48 -3.74
C ALA A 107 -1.20 15.74 -4.57
N LEU A 108 -2.26 16.52 -4.36
CA LEU A 108 -2.28 17.91 -4.80
C LEU A 108 -1.04 18.58 -4.19
N PRO A 109 -0.19 19.28 -4.98
CA PRO A 109 0.74 20.26 -4.44
C PRO A 109 -0.09 21.47 -3.93
N MET A 110 -1.08 21.23 -3.09
CA MET A 110 -1.67 22.28 -2.29
C MET A 110 -0.54 22.74 -1.37
N ARG A 111 -0.23 24.03 -1.48
CA ARG A 111 0.43 24.81 -0.44
C ARG A 111 -0.38 24.69 0.85
N THR A 112 -0.36 23.53 1.47
CA THR A 112 -0.68 23.40 2.88
C THR A 112 0.58 23.88 3.57
N ASN A 113 0.46 24.79 4.54
CA ASN A 113 1.59 25.15 5.42
C ASN A 113 2.00 23.97 6.33
N LYS A 114 1.60 22.73 5.99
CA LYS A 114 1.90 21.53 6.76
C LYS A 114 3.34 21.10 6.46
N LYS A 115 4.06 20.73 7.51
CA LYS A 115 5.43 20.21 7.40
C LYS A 115 5.38 18.76 6.95
N TYR A 116 6.30 18.39 6.05
CA TYR A 116 6.45 17.00 5.64
C TYR A 116 6.59 16.06 6.84
N ILE A 117 5.84 14.97 6.81
CA ILE A 117 5.85 13.93 7.83
C ILE A 117 6.55 12.70 7.25
N GLN A 118 7.68 12.32 7.86
CA GLN A 118 8.36 11.06 7.52
C GLN A 118 7.42 9.86 7.80
N PRO A 119 7.34 8.86 6.89
CA PRO A 119 6.59 7.64 7.12
C PRO A 119 6.99 6.92 8.42
N TRP A 120 6.06 6.22 9.06
CA TRP A 120 6.30 5.46 10.30
C TRP A 120 7.04 4.14 10.09
N TYR A 121 7.49 3.88 8.87
CA TYR A 121 8.09 2.62 8.45
C TYR A 121 9.31 2.87 7.56
N ASP A 122 10.18 1.86 7.47
CA ASP A 122 11.34 1.91 6.58
C ASP A 122 10.96 1.48 5.16
N LEU A 123 11.05 2.42 4.22
CA LEU A 123 10.79 2.17 2.80
C LEU A 123 11.66 1.06 2.20
N SER A 124 12.88 0.84 2.73
CA SER A 124 13.76 -0.23 2.24
C SER A 124 13.13 -1.62 2.39
N ARG A 125 12.39 -1.82 3.49
CA ARG A 125 11.67 -3.07 3.79
C ARG A 125 10.43 -3.25 2.92
N VAL A 126 9.75 -2.16 2.56
CA VAL A 126 8.62 -2.19 1.63
C VAL A 126 9.10 -2.48 0.20
N LYS A 127 10.24 -1.90 -0.21
CA LYS A 127 10.91 -2.26 -1.48
C LYS A 127 11.30 -3.72 -1.52
N GLN A 128 11.82 -4.26 -0.41
CA GLN A 128 12.12 -5.69 -0.30
C GLN A 128 10.85 -6.54 -0.43
N ALA A 129 9.74 -6.15 0.21
CA ALA A 129 8.47 -6.83 0.06
C ALA A 129 7.98 -6.80 -1.39
N TRP A 130 8.11 -5.68 -2.09
CA TRP A 130 7.77 -5.57 -3.51
C TRP A 130 8.59 -6.51 -4.38
N ALA A 131 9.91 -6.57 -4.18
CA ALA A 131 10.79 -7.49 -4.89
C ALA A 131 10.40 -8.96 -4.64
N LEU A 132 10.04 -9.31 -3.40
CA LEU A 132 9.58 -10.65 -3.05
C LEU A 132 8.23 -11.01 -3.71
N LEU A 133 7.30 -10.06 -3.83
CA LEU A 133 6.05 -10.26 -4.58
C LEU A 133 6.31 -10.47 -6.07
N ARG A 134 7.23 -9.69 -6.66
CA ARG A 134 7.66 -9.87 -8.05
C ARG A 134 8.27 -11.26 -8.25
N ASP A 135 9.16 -11.68 -7.36
CA ASP A 135 9.76 -13.02 -7.42
C ASP A 135 8.70 -14.12 -7.24
N ALA A 136 7.68 -13.90 -6.40
CA ALA A 136 6.54 -14.80 -6.28
C ALA A 136 5.73 -14.90 -7.59
N ALA A 137 5.48 -13.77 -8.25
CA ALA A 137 4.77 -13.70 -9.52
C ALA A 137 5.54 -14.42 -10.65
N VAL A 138 6.84 -14.14 -10.80
CA VAL A 138 7.70 -14.83 -11.78
C VAL A 138 7.70 -16.34 -11.55
N ASN A 139 7.88 -16.78 -10.31
CA ASN A 139 7.87 -18.20 -9.96
C ASN A 139 6.49 -18.86 -10.19
N TYR A 140 5.40 -18.12 -10.01
CA TYR A 140 4.06 -18.59 -10.29
C TYR A 140 3.87 -18.81 -11.78
N GLN A 141 4.18 -17.79 -12.60
CA GLN A 141 4.05 -17.82 -14.05
C GLN A 141 4.89 -18.92 -14.69
N ASN A 142 6.11 -19.15 -14.20
CA ASN A 142 6.96 -20.25 -14.68
C ASN A 142 6.35 -21.65 -14.45
N LYS A 143 5.40 -21.77 -13.53
CA LYS A 143 4.73 -23.03 -13.18
C LYS A 143 3.29 -23.11 -13.71
N ASP A 144 2.75 -22.02 -14.24
CA ASP A 144 1.34 -21.90 -14.59
C ASP A 144 1.17 -21.09 -15.87
N ILE A 145 0.76 -21.78 -16.94
CA ILE A 145 0.61 -21.19 -18.28
C ILE A 145 -0.56 -20.21 -18.36
N THR A 146 -1.47 -20.21 -17.38
CA THR A 146 -2.65 -19.33 -17.35
C THR A 146 -2.34 -17.91 -16.84
N GLY A 147 -1.12 -17.67 -16.36
CA GLY A 147 -0.70 -16.41 -15.76
C GLY A 147 -0.78 -16.42 -14.23
N ILE A 148 -0.55 -15.26 -13.62
CA ILE A 148 -0.62 -15.10 -12.16
C ILE A 148 -2.06 -14.80 -11.71
N PRO A 149 -2.46 -15.12 -10.46
CA PRO A 149 -3.78 -14.78 -9.95
C PRO A 149 -3.99 -13.26 -9.94
N GLN A 150 -5.20 -12.81 -10.26
CA GLN A 150 -5.54 -11.38 -10.24
C GLN A 150 -5.23 -10.73 -8.89
N THR A 151 -5.45 -11.46 -7.79
CA THR A 151 -5.12 -11.00 -6.43
C THR A 151 -3.62 -10.75 -6.23
N LEU A 152 -2.75 -11.60 -6.80
CA LEU A 152 -1.30 -11.41 -6.76
C LEU A 152 -0.87 -10.23 -7.62
N ASN A 153 -1.45 -10.08 -8.82
CA ASN A 153 -1.20 -8.92 -9.67
C ASN A 153 -1.59 -7.61 -8.98
N TYR A 154 -2.80 -7.56 -8.41
CA TYR A 154 -3.28 -6.42 -7.64
C TYR A 154 -2.33 -6.05 -6.51
N ASP A 155 -1.90 -7.02 -5.70
CA ASP A 155 -1.02 -6.73 -4.56
C ASP A 155 0.38 -6.30 -5.02
N LEU A 156 0.91 -6.91 -6.09
CA LEU A 156 2.19 -6.52 -6.69
C LEU A 156 2.16 -5.06 -7.17
N VAL A 157 1.11 -4.67 -7.90
CA VAL A 157 0.92 -3.30 -8.41
C VAL A 157 0.67 -2.33 -7.26
N ASN A 158 -0.14 -2.71 -6.27
CA ASN A 158 -0.49 -1.86 -5.14
C ASN A 158 0.75 -1.52 -4.27
N VAL A 159 1.58 -2.52 -3.96
CA VAL A 159 2.84 -2.31 -3.22
C VAL A 159 3.84 -1.51 -4.06
N GLY A 160 3.91 -1.76 -5.37
CA GLY A 160 4.75 -0.98 -6.28
C GLY A 160 4.35 0.50 -6.33
N ARG A 161 3.05 0.80 -6.40
CA ARG A 161 2.54 2.17 -6.34
C ARG A 161 2.98 2.87 -5.05
N GLU A 162 2.88 2.19 -3.90
CA GLU A 162 3.35 2.74 -2.62
C GLU A 162 4.85 3.05 -2.66
N VAL A 163 5.67 2.16 -3.22
CA VAL A 163 7.12 2.38 -3.36
C VAL A 163 7.43 3.61 -4.21
N LEU A 164 6.78 3.75 -5.38
CA LEU A 164 6.99 4.87 -6.29
C LEU A 164 6.52 6.20 -5.68
N SER A 165 5.35 6.19 -5.03
CA SER A 165 4.84 7.31 -4.22
C SER A 165 5.90 7.80 -3.21
N LYS A 166 6.45 6.92 -2.38
CA LYS A 166 7.45 7.36 -1.37
C LYS A 166 8.79 7.74 -1.94
N LEU A 167 9.17 7.20 -3.10
CA LEU A 167 10.34 7.68 -3.83
C LEU A 167 10.12 9.13 -4.31
N SER A 168 8.92 9.44 -4.79
CA SER A 168 8.56 10.77 -5.26
C SER A 168 8.67 11.83 -4.17
N ASN A 169 8.27 11.51 -2.93
CA ASN A 169 8.36 12.42 -1.79
C ASN A 169 9.81 12.86 -1.55
N ARG A 170 10.77 11.94 -1.69
CA ARG A 170 12.20 12.27 -1.53
C ARG A 170 12.67 13.25 -2.60
N VAL A 171 12.23 13.05 -3.84
CA VAL A 171 12.56 13.95 -4.96
C VAL A 171 11.90 15.31 -4.75
N TYR A 172 10.62 15.36 -4.40
CA TYR A 172 9.88 16.59 -4.16
C TYR A 172 10.47 17.44 -3.02
N LEU A 173 10.82 16.83 -1.90
CA LEU A 173 11.47 17.54 -0.77
C LEU A 173 12.84 18.07 -1.15
N SER A 174 13.59 17.31 -1.95
CA SER A 174 14.87 17.75 -2.46
C SER A 174 14.70 18.94 -3.41
N MET A 175 13.68 18.90 -4.27
CA MET A 175 13.36 19.95 -5.25
C MET A 175 12.93 21.26 -4.58
N THR A 176 12.14 21.19 -3.51
CA THR A 176 11.55 22.35 -2.82
C THR A 176 12.45 22.96 -1.75
N ASN A 177 13.66 22.43 -1.57
CA ASN A 177 14.62 22.96 -0.62
C ASN A 177 15.10 24.37 -1.05
N THR A 178 15.07 25.34 -0.12
CA THR A 178 15.38 26.76 -0.38
C THR A 178 16.81 27.02 -0.83
N SER A 179 17.74 26.09 -0.60
CA SER A 179 19.16 26.22 -0.95
C SER A 179 19.48 25.74 -2.37
N ARG A 180 18.48 25.38 -3.18
CA ARG A 180 18.66 24.81 -4.52
C ARG A 180 18.83 25.88 -5.60
N THR A 181 19.69 25.59 -6.56
CA THR A 181 19.82 26.38 -7.81
C THR A 181 18.72 26.00 -8.81
N ALA A 182 18.44 26.88 -9.78
CA ALA A 182 17.46 26.60 -10.85
C ALA A 182 17.75 25.27 -11.58
N ASN A 183 19.02 24.97 -11.88
CA ASN A 183 19.41 23.72 -12.54
C ASN A 183 19.12 22.48 -11.68
N GLN A 184 19.31 22.57 -10.36
CA GLN A 184 19.01 21.47 -9.44
C GLN A 184 17.50 21.24 -9.30
N VAL A 185 16.72 22.32 -9.24
CA VAL A 185 15.24 22.24 -9.26
C VAL A 185 14.77 21.58 -10.56
N TYR A 186 15.30 22.01 -11.70
CA TYR A 186 14.98 21.42 -13.00
C TYR A 186 15.30 19.92 -13.05
N SER A 187 16.50 19.52 -12.60
CA SER A 187 16.93 18.12 -12.58
C SER A 187 16.03 17.23 -11.71
N ASP A 188 15.62 17.69 -10.53
CA ASP A 188 14.69 16.93 -9.69
C ASP A 188 13.27 16.92 -10.29
N GLY A 189 12.85 18.02 -10.92
CA GLY A 189 11.59 18.08 -11.66
C GLY A 189 11.52 17.03 -12.76
N THR A 190 12.60 16.83 -13.52
CA THR A 190 12.69 15.76 -14.52
C THR A 190 12.53 14.38 -13.90
N LYS A 191 13.21 14.10 -12.78
CA LYS A 191 13.06 12.82 -12.06
C LYS A 191 11.64 12.60 -11.53
N LEU A 192 10.97 13.66 -11.09
CA LEU A 192 9.60 13.57 -10.60
C LEU A 192 8.64 13.22 -11.75
N VAL A 193 8.84 13.84 -12.94
CA VAL A 193 8.09 13.48 -14.16
C VAL A 193 8.34 12.04 -14.59
N GLU A 194 9.58 11.56 -14.51
CA GLU A 194 9.93 10.15 -14.77
C GLU A 194 9.20 9.21 -13.81
N LEU A 195 9.24 9.47 -12.50
CA LEU A 195 8.53 8.66 -11.52
C LEU A 195 7.01 8.68 -11.73
N SER A 196 6.43 9.80 -12.16
CA SER A 196 5.02 9.88 -12.52
C SER A 196 4.69 8.97 -13.71
N ARG A 197 5.56 8.92 -14.73
CA ARG A 197 5.39 8.01 -15.89
C ARG A 197 5.52 6.56 -15.48
N ASP A 198 6.53 6.20 -14.69
CA ASP A 198 6.71 4.84 -14.18
C ASP A 198 5.50 4.39 -13.34
N THR A 199 4.91 5.32 -12.58
CA THR A 199 3.70 5.06 -11.79
C THR A 199 2.50 4.81 -12.70
N ASP A 200 2.28 5.65 -13.70
CA ASP A 200 1.19 5.49 -14.68
C ASP A 200 1.30 4.14 -15.41
N GLU A 201 2.51 3.80 -15.89
CA GLU A 201 2.80 2.52 -16.55
C GLU A 201 2.53 1.32 -15.65
N LEU A 202 2.92 1.40 -14.37
CA LEU A 202 2.64 0.35 -13.40
C LEU A 202 1.13 0.19 -13.16
N LEU A 203 0.39 1.29 -12.97
CA LEU A 203 -1.05 1.25 -12.73
C LEU A 203 -1.83 0.74 -13.94
N CYS A 204 -1.33 0.98 -15.15
CA CYS A 204 -1.88 0.43 -16.38
C CYS A 204 -1.85 -1.11 -16.45
N THR A 205 -1.10 -1.78 -15.58
CA THR A 205 -1.02 -3.25 -15.56
C THR A 205 -2.10 -3.93 -14.71
N GLU A 206 -2.94 -3.17 -13.99
CA GLU A 206 -4.04 -3.73 -13.19
C GLU A 206 -5.32 -2.89 -13.29
N LYS A 207 -6.39 -3.52 -13.77
CA LYS A 207 -7.67 -2.88 -14.10
C LYS A 207 -8.35 -2.23 -12.90
N SER A 208 -8.13 -2.74 -11.69
CA SER A 208 -8.65 -2.13 -10.46
C SER A 208 -8.11 -0.72 -10.19
N PHE A 209 -7.06 -0.28 -10.88
CA PHE A 209 -6.51 1.08 -10.77
C PHE A 209 -6.90 2.01 -11.92
N PHE A 210 -7.81 1.59 -12.81
CA PHE A 210 -8.29 2.45 -13.88
C PHE A 210 -9.31 3.46 -13.35
N SER A 211 -9.40 4.62 -14.02
CA SER A 211 -10.38 5.65 -13.66
C SER A 211 -11.81 5.10 -13.67
N ILE A 212 -12.57 5.41 -12.62
CA ILE A 212 -13.99 5.02 -12.46
C ILE A 212 -14.87 5.54 -13.60
N TYR A 213 -14.47 6.63 -14.24
CA TYR A 213 -15.20 7.23 -15.35
C TYR A 213 -14.99 6.49 -16.67
N ASN A 214 -14.15 5.45 -16.67
CA ASN A 214 -13.89 4.60 -17.83
C ASN A 214 -13.50 5.42 -19.08
N ILE A 215 -12.80 6.53 -18.85
CA ILE A 215 -12.41 7.49 -19.90
C ILE A 215 -11.56 6.74 -20.93
N PRO A 216 -12.03 6.56 -22.17
CA PRO A 216 -11.31 5.79 -23.18
C PRO A 216 -9.89 6.30 -23.41
N GLU A 217 -9.67 7.61 -23.29
CA GLU A 217 -8.38 8.28 -23.42
C GLU A 217 -7.40 7.88 -22.30
N SER A 218 -7.87 7.66 -21.07
CA SER A 218 -6.99 7.15 -20.00
C SER A 218 -6.58 5.71 -20.27
N LYS A 219 -7.41 4.91 -20.96
CA LYS A 219 -7.04 3.57 -21.41
C LYS A 219 -6.11 3.58 -22.63
N ALA A 220 -6.23 4.59 -23.48
CA ALA A 220 -5.39 4.75 -24.67
C ALA A 220 -3.90 4.93 -24.32
N THR A 221 -3.60 5.52 -23.15
CA THR A 221 -2.22 5.60 -22.62
C THR A 221 -1.70 4.23 -22.18
N CYS A 222 -2.53 3.41 -21.52
CA CYS A 222 -2.18 2.05 -21.12
C CYS A 222 -1.94 1.10 -22.30
N SER A 223 -2.62 1.29 -23.43
CA SER A 223 -2.40 0.52 -24.66
C SER A 223 -1.27 1.06 -25.54
N TRP A 224 -0.76 2.27 -25.29
CA TRP A 224 0.26 2.90 -26.12
C TRP A 224 1.61 2.15 -26.14
N LYS A 225 1.90 1.35 -25.10
CA LYS A 225 3.13 0.53 -25.01
C LYS A 225 2.95 -0.95 -25.32
N GLN A 226 1.72 -1.46 -25.48
CA GLN A 226 1.53 -2.85 -25.92
C GLN A 226 1.89 -3.06 -27.41
N ASN A 227 2.06 -1.98 -28.17
CA ASN A 227 2.40 -2.00 -29.60
C ASN A 227 3.81 -1.47 -29.92
N SER A 228 4.70 -1.37 -28.93
CA SER A 228 6.09 -0.95 -29.14
C SER A 228 7.06 -2.06 -28.70
N PHE A 229 7.16 -3.11 -29.52
CA PHE A 229 8.30 -4.01 -29.63
C PHE A 229 8.65 -4.16 -31.11
#